data_AF-A0A973A2L4-F1
#
_entry.id   AF-A0A973A2L4-F1
#
_cell.length_a   1.000
_cell.length_b   1.000
_cell.length_c   1.000
_cell.angle_alpha   90.00
_cell.angle_beta   90.00
_cell.angle_gamma   90.00
#
_symmetry.space_group_name_H-M   'P 1'
#
loop_
_entity.id
_entity.type
_entity.pdbx_description
1 polymer ?
#
loop_
_entity_poly.entity_id
_entity_poly.type
_entity_poly.pdbx_seq_one_letter_code
_entity_poly.pdbx_strand_id
1 'polypeptide(L)'
;MLPDSKQIVQMVDELATALSLTEEQKTKVSEMHFAHFEEAKDQMEKSKTSRNNDRHAMDALRKEFEEQVKAVLNDEQKKQFETFIKNHGPEHGPKRDDKRN
;
A
#
# COMPACT_ATOMS: atom_id res chain seq x y z
N MET A 1 3.98 7.30 -11.46
CA MET A 1 4.20 8.59 -10.78
C MET A 1 3.65 8.44 -9.39
N LEU A 2 4.31 8.96 -8.35
CA LEU A 2 3.78 8.90 -6.99
C LEU A 2 2.55 9.82 -6.88
N PRO A 3 1.51 9.42 -6.12
CA PRO A 3 0.30 10.21 -5.98
C PRO A 3 0.59 11.55 -5.28
N ASP A 4 -0.18 12.58 -5.63
CA ASP A 4 -0.21 13.83 -4.87
C ASP A 4 -1.12 13.74 -3.64
N SER A 5 -1.09 14.74 -2.77
CA SER A 5 -1.90 14.76 -1.53
C SER A 5 -3.40 14.60 -1.77
N LYS A 6 -3.94 15.10 -2.89
CA LYS A 6 -5.37 14.95 -3.20
C LYS A 6 -5.69 13.52 -3.60
N GLN A 7 -4.81 12.91 -4.39
CA GLN A 7 -4.92 11.51 -4.76
C GLN A 7 -4.78 10.60 -3.55
N ILE A 8 -3.89 10.92 -2.60
CA ILE A 8 -3.77 10.18 -1.33
C ILE A 8 -5.09 10.21 -0.56
N VAL A 9 -5.71 11.38 -0.41
CA VAL A 9 -7.01 11.48 0.28
C VAL A 9 -8.09 10.67 -0.44
N GLN A 10 -8.16 10.74 -1.78
CA GLN A 10 -9.12 9.95 -2.56
C GLN A 10 -8.92 8.43 -2.37
N MET A 11 -7.67 7.95 -2.38
CA MET A 11 -7.37 6.54 -2.12
C MET A 11 -7.83 6.10 -0.72
N VAL A 12 -7.61 6.95 0.29
CA VAL A 12 -8.04 6.69 1.67
C VAL A 12 -9.56 6.73 1.77
N ASP A 13 -10.25 7.62 1.06
CA ASP A 13 -11.71 7.70 1.02
C ASP A 13 -12.34 6.45 0.38
N GLU A 14 -11.77 5.98 -0.73
CA GLU A 14 -12.18 4.74 -1.39
C GLU A 14 -11.97 3.52 -0.48
N LEU A 15 -10.81 3.45 0.18
CA LEU A 15 -10.49 2.39 1.13
C LEU A 15 -11.43 2.44 2.34
N ALA A 16 -11.69 3.64 2.88
CA ALA A 16 -12.59 3.84 4.00
C ALA A 16 -14.01 3.37 3.67
N THR A 17 -14.47 3.67 2.45
CA THR A 17 -15.78 3.23 1.97
C THR A 17 -15.82 1.71 1.79
N ALA A 18 -14.79 1.12 1.17
CA ALA A 18 -14.73 -0.32 0.89
C ALA A 18 -14.66 -1.17 2.17
N LEU A 19 -13.98 -0.69 3.21
CA LEU A 19 -13.80 -1.39 4.47
C LEU A 19 -14.76 -0.92 5.58
N SER A 20 -15.64 0.05 5.28
CA SER A 20 -16.49 0.69 6.28
C SER A 20 -15.70 1.14 7.52
N LEU A 21 -14.59 1.87 7.29
CA LEU A 21 -13.73 2.36 8.36
C LEU A 21 -14.46 3.39 9.22
N THR A 22 -14.19 3.40 10.52
CA THR A 22 -14.60 4.49 11.40
C THR A 22 -13.79 5.76 11.13
N GLU A 23 -14.28 6.92 11.54
CA GLU A 23 -13.54 8.20 11.40
C GLU A 23 -12.15 8.15 12.05
N GLU A 24 -12.03 7.48 13.20
CA GLU A 24 -10.74 7.27 13.88
C GLU A 24 -9.80 6.38 13.07
N GLN A 25 -10.30 5.27 12.51
CA GLN A 25 -9.51 4.37 11.66
C GLN A 25 -9.10 5.08 10.37
N LYS A 26 -10.02 5.82 9.75
CA LYS A 26 -9.77 6.61 8.54
C LYS A 26 -8.67 7.64 8.77
N THR A 27 -8.69 8.34 9.90
CA THR A 27 -7.65 9.33 10.25
C THR A 27 -6.27 8.67 10.37
N LYS A 28 -6.18 7.57 11.12
CA LYS A 28 -4.93 6.80 11.27
C LYS A 28 -4.42 6.27 9.93
N VAL A 29 -5.30 5.69 9.12
CA VAL A 29 -4.96 5.16 7.80
C VAL A 29 -4.53 6.28 6.84
N SER A 30 -5.14 7.46 6.93
CA SER A 30 -4.72 8.64 6.17
C SER A 30 -3.28 9.03 6.49
N GLU A 31 -2.97 9.20 7.78
CA GLU A 31 -1.61 9.53 8.24
C GLU A 31 -0.58 8.50 7.76
N MET A 32 -0.91 7.21 7.85
CA MET A 32 -0.05 6.13 7.35
C MET A 32 0.19 6.24 5.84
N HIS A 33 -0.83 6.55 5.04
CA HIS A 33 -0.66 6.70 3.59
C HIS A 33 0.25 7.89 3.26
N PHE A 34 0.07 9.03 3.95
CA PHE A 34 0.94 10.20 3.76
C PHE A 34 2.41 9.86 4.06
N ALA A 35 2.66 9.24 5.22
CA ALA A 35 4.01 8.82 5.61
C ALA A 35 4.60 7.82 4.60
N HIS A 36 3.82 6.80 4.20
CA HIS A 36 4.26 5.80 3.24
C HIS A 36 4.66 6.41 1.89
N PHE A 37 3.87 7.33 1.35
CA PHE A 37 4.19 7.96 0.07
C PHE A 37 5.36 8.95 0.16
N GLU A 38 5.58 9.57 1.32
CA GLU A 38 6.78 10.37 1.58
C GLU A 38 8.04 9.50 1.58
N GLU A 39 8.03 8.38 2.31
CA GLU A 39 9.15 7.43 2.33
C GLU A 39 9.37 6.78 0.95
N ALA A 40 8.30 6.44 0.24
CA ALA A 40 8.36 5.91 -1.12
C ALA A 40 8.98 6.93 -2.09
N LYS A 41 8.73 8.23 -1.90
CA LYS A 41 9.33 9.31 -2.67
C LYS A 41 10.83 9.39 -2.42
N ASP A 42 11.23 9.39 -1.17
CA ASP A 42 12.65 9.41 -0.78
C ASP A 42 13.40 8.20 -1.32
N GLN A 43 12.80 7.01 -1.22
CA GLN A 43 13.39 5.78 -1.76
C GLN A 43 13.50 5.85 -3.28
N MET A 44 12.47 6.35 -3.97
CA MET A 44 12.49 6.52 -5.42
C MET A 44 13.56 7.54 -5.86
N GLU A 45 13.76 8.64 -5.13
CA GLU A 45 14.80 9.62 -5.43
C GLU A 45 16.21 9.05 -5.22
N LYS A 46 16.42 8.27 -4.15
CA LYS A 46 17.68 7.54 -3.92
C LYS A 46 17.97 6.53 -5.06
N SER A 47 16.97 5.77 -5.48
CA SER A 47 17.08 4.80 -6.58
C SER A 47 17.13 5.44 -7.98
N LYS A 48 16.86 6.73 -8.15
CA LYS A 48 17.19 7.44 -9.41
C LYS A 48 18.68 7.76 -9.51
N THR A 49 19.31 8.02 -8.36
CA THR A 49 20.72 8.37 -8.27
C THR A 49 21.62 7.15 -8.34
N SER A 50 21.18 6.03 -7.76
CA SER A 50 21.81 4.71 -7.90
C SER A 50 21.17 3.99 -9.09
N ARG A 51 21.92 3.51 -10.09
CA ARG A 51 21.38 2.79 -11.27
C ARG A 51 20.62 1.48 -10.94
N ASN A 52 20.44 1.15 -9.67
CA ASN A 52 19.64 0.04 -9.20
C ASN A 52 18.18 0.46 -9.02
N ASN A 53 17.33 -0.16 -9.84
CA ASN A 53 15.90 -0.19 -9.61
C ASN A 53 15.64 -1.11 -8.41
N ASP A 54 15.72 -0.58 -7.18
CA ASP A 54 15.53 -1.32 -5.93
C ASP A 54 14.05 -1.71 -5.72
N ARG A 55 13.52 -2.52 -6.64
CA ARG A 55 12.19 -3.14 -6.53
C ARG A 55 12.02 -3.84 -5.20
N HIS A 56 13.06 -4.50 -4.70
CA HIS A 56 13.05 -5.14 -3.38
C HIS A 56 12.81 -4.16 -2.23
N ALA A 57 13.39 -2.95 -2.29
CA ALA A 57 13.18 -1.95 -1.25
C ALA A 57 11.75 -1.40 -1.30
N MET A 58 11.23 -1.13 -2.50
CA MET A 58 9.84 -0.69 -2.67
C MET A 58 8.84 -1.78 -2.25
N ASP A 59 9.12 -3.05 -2.55
CA ASP A 59 8.30 -4.19 -2.13
C ASP A 59 8.32 -4.37 -0.61
N ALA A 60 9.47 -4.17 0.04
CA ALA A 60 9.57 -4.23 1.50
C ALA A 60 8.78 -3.09 2.15
N LEU A 61 8.97 -1.85 1.67
CA LEU A 61 8.26 -0.67 2.14
C LEU A 61 6.73 -0.83 2.01
N ARG A 62 6.28 -1.42 0.89
CA ARG A 62 4.86 -1.73 0.68
C ARG A 62 4.34 -2.77 1.67
N LYS A 63 5.06 -3.87 1.90
CA LYS A 63 4.63 -4.92 2.84
C LYS A 63 4.53 -4.39 4.26
N GLU A 64 5.52 -3.62 4.69
CA GLU A 64 5.51 -3.00 6.01
C GLU A 64 4.29 -2.08 6.19
N PHE A 65 3.98 -1.28 5.17
CA PHE A 65 2.79 -0.44 5.17
C PHE A 65 1.49 -1.25 5.20
N GLU A 66 1.38 -2.32 4.41
CA GLU A 66 0.21 -3.21 4.44
C GLU A 66 0.00 -3.83 5.84
N GLU A 67 1.08 -4.20 6.54
CA GLU A 67 1.01 -4.72 7.91
C GLU A 67 0.57 -3.65 8.92
N GLN A 68 1.09 -2.43 8.81
CA GLN A 68 0.69 -1.31 9.66
C GLN A 68 -0.80 -0.97 9.51
N VAL A 69 -1.31 -0.95 8.28
CA VAL A 69 -2.74 -0.75 8.03
C VAL A 69 -3.55 -1.90 8.64
N LYS A 70 -3.17 -3.16 8.42
CA LYS A 70 -3.88 -4.31 9.02
C LYS A 70 -3.93 -4.27 10.54
N ALA A 71 -2.94 -3.67 11.21
CA ALA A 71 -2.90 -3.57 12.67
C ALA A 71 -4.00 -2.67 13.25
N VAL A 72 -4.53 -1.70 12.49
CA VAL A 72 -5.62 -0.82 12.92
C VAL A 72 -7.01 -1.30 12.50
N LEU A 73 -7.07 -2.39 11.74
CA LEU A 73 -8.30 -3.01 11.25
C LEU A 73 -8.76 -4.15 12.15
N ASN A 74 -10.06 -4.38 12.21
CA ASN A 74 -10.61 -5.61 12.78
C ASN A 74 -10.53 -6.78 11.78
N ASP A 75 -10.85 -8.00 12.23
CA ASP A 75 -10.67 -9.20 11.41
C ASP A 75 -11.56 -9.25 10.16
N GLU A 76 -12.72 -8.62 10.18
CA GLU A 76 -13.60 -8.51 9.01
C GLU A 76 -13.03 -7.51 7.99
N GLN A 77 -12.61 -6.34 8.47
CA GLN A 77 -11.97 -5.31 7.68
C GLN A 77 -10.64 -5.78 7.06
N LYS A 78 -9.86 -6.62 7.76
CA LYS A 78 -8.63 -7.23 7.21
C LYS A 78 -8.92 -8.09 5.97
N LYS A 79 -10.01 -8.87 5.98
CA LYS A 79 -10.41 -9.70 4.82
C LYS A 79 -10.85 -8.83 3.64
N GLN A 80 -11.59 -7.76 3.92
CA GLN A 80 -11.97 -6.77 2.91
C GLN A 80 -10.74 -6.07 2.34
N PHE A 81 -9.78 -5.70 3.18
CA PHE A 81 -8.51 -5.09 2.78
C PHE A 81 -7.70 -5.98 1.83
N GLU A 82 -7.58 -7.27 2.14
CA GLU A 82 -6.88 -8.21 1.27
C GLU A 82 -7.55 -8.37 -0.09
N THR A 83 -8.89 -8.30 -0.12
CA THR A 83 -9.65 -8.32 -1.37
C THR A 83 -9.46 -7.01 -2.15
N PHE A 84 -9.49 -5.87 -1.46
CA PHE A 84 -9.27 -4.55 -2.02
C PHE A 84 -7.89 -4.45 -2.68
N ILE A 85 -6.82 -4.86 -1.97
CA ILE A 85 -5.46 -4.84 -2.52
C ILE A 85 -5.30 -5.79 -3.71
N LYS A 86 -5.96 -6.96 -3.72
CA LYS A 86 -5.91 -7.85 -4.89
C LYS A 86 -6.53 -7.22 -6.14
N ASN A 87 -7.53 -6.37 -5.98
CA ASN A 87 -8.24 -5.73 -7.08
C ASN A 87 -7.62 -4.38 -7.49
N HIS A 88 -6.93 -3.68 -6.58
CA HIS A 88 -6.41 -2.32 -6.79
C HIS A 88 -4.89 -2.19 -6.66
N GLY A 89 -4.19 -3.22 -6.17
CA GLY A 89 -2.74 -3.26 -6.17
C GLY A 89 -2.20 -3.46 -7.59
N PRO A 90 -0.95 -3.06 -7.88
CA PRO A 90 -0.30 -3.45 -9.11
C PRO A 90 -0.33 -4.97 -9.18
N GLU A 91 -0.91 -5.46 -10.28
CA GLU A 91 -1.09 -6.86 -10.61
C GLU A 91 0.06 -7.66 -10.00
N HIS A 92 -0.24 -8.45 -8.96
CA HIS A 92 0.70 -9.43 -8.46
C HIS A 92 1.04 -10.27 -9.68
N GLY A 93 2.21 -10.00 -10.28
CA GLY A 93 2.72 -10.76 -11.42
C GLY A 93 2.54 -12.24 -11.07
N PRO A 94 2.06 -13.05 -12.03
CA PRO A 94 1.53 -14.37 -11.75
C PRO A 94 2.50 -15.11 -10.83
N LYS A 95 1.96 -15.72 -9.76
CA LYS A 95 2.69 -16.73 -8.99
C LYS A 95 3.31 -17.66 -10.03
N ARG A 96 4.63 -17.53 -10.25
CA ARG A 96 5.39 -18.57 -10.91
C ARG A 96 5.44 -19.71 -9.90
N ASP A 97 4.35 -20.46 -9.83
CA ASP A 97 4.38 -21.87 -9.50
C ASP A 97 5.14 -22.54 -10.66
N ASP A 98 6.46 -22.33 -10.69
CA ASP A 98 7.39 -23.01 -11.58
C ASP A 98 7.59 -24.43 -11.02
N LYS A 99 6.49 -25.20 -10.94
CA LYS A 99 6.56 -26.65 -10.88
C LYS A 99 6.91 -27.13 -12.30
N ARG A 100 8.20 -27.05 -12.63
CA ARG A 100 8.78 -27.88 -13.70
C ARG A 100 8.75 -29.32 -13.20
N ASN A 101 7.85 -30.10 -13.78
CA ASN A 101 7.91 -31.56 -13.81
C ASN A 101 8.31 -31.98 -15.22
#